data_AF-A0A7X9D135-F1
#
_entry.id   AF-A0A7X9D135-F1
#
_cell.length_a   1.000
_cell.length_b   1.000
_cell.length_c   1.000
_cell.angle_alpha   90.00
_cell.angle_beta   90.00
_cell.angle_gamma   90.00
#
_symmetry.space_group_name_H-M   'P 1'
#
loop_
_entity.id
_entity.type
_entity.pdbx_description
1 polymer ?
#
loop_
_entity_poly.entity_id
_entity_poly.type
_entity_poly.pdbx_seq_one_letter_code
_entity_poly.pdbx_strand_id
1 'polypeptide(L)'
;YAKAGQMDVQAPMDGVIATWDTQLGAQVRPGEWMGYVYNTSDMGMWVEVDDVDVLLVKQDSPVKVTVEALPNEVFEGKVMHISTMGKNVQGITQFMVDISVKGGPNLRPGMQARAYIDAGNAENVLLAPVEAIFEEDGTQKVEVLNPDGTTKAVTVKLGLMNDRFAEIKSGLNEGDLVITGSSADLLPSQHIGNKDSIIPSKDDEDNDNDSGEKEPASD
;
A
#
# COMPACT_ATOMS: atom_id res chain seq x y z
N TYR A 1 40.36 37.24 -43.09
CA TYR A 1 39.63 37.13 -41.82
C TYR A 1 38.32 36.40 -42.06
N ALA A 2 38.35 35.07 -42.07
CA ALA A 2 37.13 34.26 -42.11
C ALA A 2 36.70 34.04 -40.67
N LYS A 3 35.55 34.61 -40.25
CA LYS A 3 34.85 34.18 -39.04
C LYS A 3 34.45 32.72 -39.28
N ALA A 4 35.27 31.77 -38.79
CA ALA A 4 34.87 30.37 -38.74
C ALA A 4 33.54 30.30 -37.97
N GLY A 5 32.58 29.59 -38.57
CA GLY A 5 31.16 29.70 -38.31
C GLY A 5 30.79 29.67 -36.84
N GLN A 6 29.95 30.64 -36.45
CA GLN A 6 29.22 30.59 -35.20
C GLN A 6 28.34 29.33 -35.23
N MET A 7 28.62 28.40 -34.33
CA MET A 7 27.87 27.15 -34.20
C MET A 7 26.80 27.37 -33.13
N ASP A 8 25.54 27.37 -33.54
CA ASP A 8 24.42 27.48 -32.62
C ASP A 8 24.05 26.08 -32.14
N VAL A 9 24.18 25.85 -30.82
CA VAL A 9 23.69 24.63 -30.20
C VAL A 9 22.30 24.91 -29.65
N GLN A 10 21.31 24.17 -30.15
CA GLN A 10 19.92 24.28 -29.73
C GLN A 10 19.53 23.12 -28.82
N ALA A 11 18.49 23.33 -28.02
CA ALA A 11 17.91 22.25 -27.24
C ALA A 11 17.36 21.17 -28.18
N PRO A 12 17.64 19.88 -27.93
CA PRO A 12 17.16 18.79 -28.79
C PRO A 12 15.66 18.50 -28.60
N MET A 13 15.04 19.06 -27.55
CA MET A 13 13.64 18.86 -27.19
C MET A 13 13.12 20.01 -26.33
N ASP A 14 11.80 20.13 -26.23
CA ASP A 14 11.15 21.01 -25.27
C ASP A 14 11.42 20.53 -23.83
N GLY A 15 11.69 21.47 -22.93
CA GLY A 15 11.96 21.14 -21.53
C GLY A 15 12.54 22.27 -20.70
N VAL A 16 13.00 21.90 -19.51
CA VAL A 16 13.67 22.77 -18.54
C VAL A 16 15.14 22.36 -18.45
N ILE A 17 16.03 23.35 -18.42
CA ILE A 17 17.46 23.11 -18.19
C ILE A 17 17.65 22.75 -16.72
N ALA A 18 18.13 21.53 -16.44
CA ALA A 18 18.46 21.06 -15.08
C ALA A 18 19.83 21.56 -14.65
N THR A 19 20.85 21.42 -15.50
CA THR A 19 22.19 21.97 -15.29
C THR A 19 22.73 22.55 -16.57
N TRP A 20 23.64 23.51 -16.43
CA TRP A 20 24.36 24.12 -17.53
C TRP A 20 25.80 24.35 -17.08
N ASP A 21 26.70 23.52 -17.57
CA ASP A 21 28.06 23.37 -17.03
C ASP A 21 29.09 24.23 -17.78
N THR A 22 28.63 25.08 -18.71
CA THR A 22 29.47 26.00 -19.47
C THR A 22 29.15 27.46 -19.17
N GLN A 23 30.16 28.33 -19.25
CA GLN A 23 30.05 29.76 -18.97
C GLN A 23 30.40 30.59 -20.20
N LEU A 24 29.91 31.83 -20.24
CA LEU A 24 30.26 32.77 -21.31
C LEU A 24 31.78 32.95 -21.37
N GLY A 25 32.35 32.75 -22.57
CA GLY A 25 33.80 32.83 -22.80
C GLY A 25 34.57 31.54 -22.53
N ALA A 26 33.92 30.47 -22.06
CA ALA A 26 34.55 29.16 -21.94
C ALA A 26 34.85 28.54 -23.32
N GLN A 27 35.96 27.83 -23.42
CA GLN A 27 36.29 27.02 -24.60
C GLN A 27 35.62 25.66 -24.47
N VAL A 28 34.77 25.29 -25.43
CA VAL A 28 34.13 23.97 -25.49
C VAL A 28 34.82 23.08 -26.53
N ARG A 29 34.86 21.78 -26.28
CA ARG A 29 35.43 20.76 -27.18
C ARG A 29 34.32 19.91 -27.81
N PRO A 30 34.55 19.37 -29.03
CA PRO A 30 33.64 18.37 -29.58
C PRO A 30 33.45 17.19 -28.61
N GLY A 31 32.20 16.84 -28.34
CA GLY A 31 31.83 15.77 -27.40
C GLY A 31 31.81 16.19 -25.92
N GLU A 32 32.06 17.46 -25.61
CA GLU A 32 31.93 17.97 -24.24
C GLU A 32 30.46 18.08 -23.81
N TRP A 33 30.15 17.52 -22.65
CA TRP A 33 28.81 17.56 -22.08
C TRP A 33 28.51 18.96 -21.54
N MET A 34 27.41 19.59 -21.97
CA MET A 34 27.08 20.95 -21.57
C MET A 34 26.01 21.05 -20.49
N GLY A 35 25.27 19.97 -20.23
CA GLY A 35 24.20 19.95 -19.23
C GLY A 35 23.04 19.06 -19.59
N TYR A 36 21.96 19.18 -18.83
CA TYR A 36 20.76 18.34 -18.96
C TYR A 36 19.53 19.21 -19.28
N VAL A 37 18.71 18.74 -20.20
CA VAL A 37 17.35 19.25 -20.44
C VAL A 37 16.37 18.12 -20.13
N TYR A 38 15.32 18.40 -19.38
CA TYR A 38 14.28 17.41 -19.05
C TYR A 38 12.89 17.94 -19.38
N ASN A 39 11.98 17.02 -19.73
CA ASN A 39 10.57 17.31 -19.94
C ASN A 39 9.79 16.75 -18.76
N THR A 40 8.95 17.56 -18.11
CA THR A 40 8.16 17.13 -16.95
C THR A 40 6.84 16.48 -17.33
N SER A 41 6.48 16.45 -18.61
CA SER A 41 5.24 15.85 -19.10
C SER A 41 5.34 14.33 -19.21
N ASP A 42 6.53 13.83 -19.54
CA ASP A 42 6.83 12.40 -19.69
C ASP A 42 8.01 12.05 -18.78
N MET A 43 7.68 11.43 -17.65
CA MET A 43 8.62 11.13 -16.58
C MET A 43 8.73 9.61 -16.42
N GLY A 44 9.87 9.16 -15.93
CA GLY A 44 10.09 7.75 -15.58
C GLY A 44 10.42 7.61 -14.11
N MET A 45 10.02 6.49 -13.52
CA MET A 45 10.52 6.04 -12.23
C MET A 45 10.77 4.53 -12.27
N TRP A 46 11.58 4.04 -11.35
CA TRP A 46 11.76 2.61 -11.11
C TRP A 46 11.43 2.31 -9.65
N VAL A 47 10.92 1.10 -9.40
CA VAL A 47 10.67 0.58 -8.07
C VAL A 47 11.22 -0.84 -7.94
N GLU A 48 11.53 -1.25 -6.72
CA GLU A 48 11.93 -2.60 -6.38
C GLU A 48 10.72 -3.34 -5.79
N VAL A 49 10.41 -4.51 -6.33
CA VAL A 49 9.28 -5.35 -5.92
C VAL A 49 9.80 -6.74 -5.55
N ASP A 50 9.34 -7.29 -4.43
CA ASP A 50 9.78 -8.60 -3.95
C ASP A 50 9.33 -9.74 -4.90
N ASP A 51 10.04 -10.87 -4.84
CA ASP A 51 9.83 -12.03 -5.72
C ASP A 51 8.44 -12.65 -5.64
N VAL A 52 7.78 -12.54 -4.48
CA VAL A 52 6.42 -13.03 -4.25
C VAL A 52 5.38 -12.16 -4.97
N ASP A 53 5.57 -10.84 -4.94
CA ASP A 53 4.59 -9.86 -5.45
C ASP A 53 4.79 -9.52 -6.93
N VAL A 54 6.04 -9.61 -7.43
CA VAL A 54 6.34 -9.29 -8.83
C VAL A 54 5.54 -10.15 -9.81
N LEU A 55 5.12 -11.35 -9.40
CA LEU A 55 4.28 -12.25 -10.19
C LEU A 55 2.87 -11.69 -10.45
N LEU A 56 2.40 -10.78 -9.61
CA LEU A 56 1.11 -10.11 -9.75
C LEU A 56 1.20 -8.88 -10.65
N VAL A 57 2.39 -8.27 -10.73
CA VAL A 57 2.65 -7.10 -11.58
C VAL A 57 2.73 -7.52 -13.04
N LYS A 58 1.93 -6.86 -13.88
CA LYS A 58 1.92 -7.11 -15.33
C LYS A 58 2.41 -5.88 -16.07
N GLN A 59 3.01 -6.11 -17.24
CA GLN A 59 3.21 -5.03 -18.19
C GLN A 59 1.87 -4.35 -18.47
N ASP A 60 1.91 -3.04 -18.65
CA ASP A 60 0.73 -2.20 -18.86
C ASP A 60 -0.19 -2.00 -17.65
N SER A 61 0.14 -2.55 -16.47
CA SER A 61 -0.63 -2.31 -15.24
C SER A 61 -0.73 -0.82 -14.93
N PRO A 62 -1.94 -0.29 -14.63
CA PRO A 62 -2.11 1.09 -14.18
C PRO A 62 -1.33 1.34 -12.88
N VAL A 63 -0.75 2.52 -12.77
CA VAL A 63 -0.01 2.95 -11.57
C VAL A 63 -0.52 4.32 -11.13
N LYS A 64 -0.72 4.51 -9.83
CA LYS A 64 -0.85 5.84 -9.23
C LYS A 64 0.45 6.21 -8.53
N VAL A 65 1.00 7.37 -8.84
CA VAL A 65 2.25 7.86 -8.26
C VAL A 65 1.99 9.06 -7.38
N THR A 66 2.51 9.02 -6.17
CA THR A 66 2.42 10.13 -5.20
C THR A 66 3.82 10.57 -4.79
N VAL A 67 4.02 11.86 -4.60
CA VAL A 67 5.31 12.43 -4.19
C VAL A 67 5.11 13.16 -2.87
N GLU A 68 5.99 12.93 -1.91
CA GLU A 68 5.85 13.54 -0.57
C GLU A 68 5.86 15.08 -0.61
N ALA A 69 6.65 15.65 -1.53
CA ALA A 69 6.70 17.09 -1.76
C ALA A 69 5.42 17.68 -2.39
N LEU A 70 4.53 16.83 -2.94
CA LEU A 70 3.27 17.21 -3.60
C LEU A 70 2.12 16.34 -3.07
N PRO A 71 1.75 16.46 -1.77
CA PRO A 71 0.85 15.51 -1.11
C PRO A 71 -0.59 15.51 -1.64
N ASN A 72 -0.99 16.55 -2.37
CA ASN A 72 -2.32 16.68 -2.96
C ASN A 72 -2.34 16.37 -4.47
N GLU A 73 -1.21 15.96 -5.05
CA GLU A 73 -1.12 15.61 -6.46
C GLU A 73 -0.92 14.10 -6.62
N VAL A 74 -1.71 13.49 -7.51
CA VAL A 74 -1.57 12.09 -7.91
C VAL A 74 -1.26 12.08 -9.40
N PHE A 75 -0.17 11.42 -9.78
CA PHE A 75 0.26 11.27 -11.15
C PHE A 75 -0.15 9.89 -11.67
N GLU A 76 -0.69 9.85 -12.87
CA GLU A 76 -1.01 8.59 -13.53
C GLU A 76 0.24 7.99 -14.16
N GLY A 77 0.44 6.70 -14.00
CA GLY A 77 1.53 5.97 -14.61
C GLY A 77 1.12 4.61 -15.14
N LYS A 78 2.09 3.93 -15.75
CA LYS A 78 1.91 2.61 -16.35
C LYS A 78 3.21 1.82 -16.27
N VAL A 79 3.12 0.54 -15.90
CA VAL A 79 4.26 -0.38 -15.92
C VAL A 79 4.74 -0.59 -17.35
N MET A 80 6.00 -0.27 -17.61
CA MET A 80 6.64 -0.37 -18.93
C MET A 80 7.44 -1.65 -19.06
N HIS A 81 8.23 -1.97 -18.03
CA HIS A 81 9.12 -3.12 -18.05
C HIS A 81 9.23 -3.71 -16.65
N ILE A 82 9.32 -5.04 -16.59
CA ILE A 82 9.56 -5.80 -15.37
C ILE A 82 10.82 -6.59 -15.64
N SER A 83 11.85 -6.39 -14.83
CA SER A 83 13.12 -7.12 -14.99
C SER A 83 12.87 -8.62 -14.92
N THR A 84 13.51 -9.40 -15.80
CA THR A 84 13.39 -10.87 -15.78
C THR A 84 14.33 -11.54 -14.78
N MET A 85 15.26 -10.77 -14.18
CA MET A 85 16.24 -11.24 -13.22
C MET A 85 16.17 -10.38 -11.96
N GLY A 86 15.90 -11.02 -10.84
CA GLY A 86 15.97 -10.39 -9.53
C GLY A 86 17.41 -10.15 -9.09
N LYS A 87 17.60 -9.16 -8.22
CA LYS A 87 18.86 -8.86 -7.54
C LYS A 87 18.66 -9.08 -6.05
N ASN A 88 19.69 -9.60 -5.39
CA ASN A 88 19.66 -9.69 -3.93
C ASN A 88 19.94 -8.31 -3.34
N VAL A 89 18.94 -7.74 -2.65
CA VAL A 89 19.03 -6.48 -1.93
C VAL A 89 18.83 -6.83 -0.45
N GLN A 90 19.90 -6.75 0.34
CA GLN A 90 19.86 -7.01 1.78
C GLN A 90 19.30 -8.40 2.18
N GLY A 91 19.54 -9.43 1.36
CA GLY A 91 19.06 -10.79 1.61
C GLY A 91 17.71 -11.11 0.99
N ILE A 92 16.97 -10.11 0.49
CA ILE A 92 15.67 -10.28 -0.17
C ILE A 92 15.89 -10.19 -1.70
N THR A 93 15.26 -11.09 -2.45
CA THR A 93 15.33 -11.05 -3.92
C THR A 93 14.30 -10.06 -4.44
N GLN A 94 14.77 -9.00 -5.09
CA GLN A 94 13.94 -7.93 -5.62
C GLN A 94 14.07 -7.77 -7.12
N PHE A 95 12.97 -7.43 -7.76
CA PHE A 95 12.86 -7.20 -9.19
C PHE A 95 12.60 -5.73 -9.45
N MET A 96 13.36 -5.17 -10.38
CA MET A 96 13.20 -3.76 -10.77
C MET A 96 12.07 -3.63 -11.79
N VAL A 97 11.12 -2.75 -11.51
CA VAL A 97 9.97 -2.42 -12.36
C VAL A 97 10.08 -0.97 -12.82
N ASP A 98 10.14 -0.77 -14.13
CA ASP A 98 10.16 0.55 -14.75
C ASP A 98 8.73 1.02 -15.04
N ILE A 99 8.43 2.25 -14.65
CA ILE A 99 7.11 2.86 -14.70
C ILE A 99 7.20 4.18 -15.45
N SER A 100 6.37 4.33 -16.49
CA SER A 100 6.12 5.62 -17.12
C SER A 100 5.14 6.41 -16.26
N VAL A 101 5.35 7.71 -16.15
CA VAL A 101 4.55 8.62 -15.32
C VAL A 101 4.21 9.84 -16.14
N LYS A 102 2.90 10.10 -16.32
CA LYS A 102 2.42 11.36 -16.85
C LYS A 102 2.66 12.42 -15.78
N GLY A 103 3.68 13.25 -15.99
CA GLY A 103 4.09 14.22 -14.99
C GLY A 103 3.29 15.52 -15.07
N GLY A 104 3.84 16.56 -14.46
CA GLY A 104 3.25 17.90 -14.39
C GLY A 104 4.33 18.94 -14.10
N PRO A 105 4.00 20.25 -14.17
CA PRO A 105 4.99 21.32 -14.05
C PRO A 105 5.73 21.33 -12.70
N ASN A 106 5.13 20.77 -11.66
CA ASN A 106 5.69 20.72 -10.31
C ASN A 106 6.56 19.47 -10.07
N LEU A 107 6.42 18.44 -10.91
CA LEU A 107 7.16 17.19 -10.75
C LEU A 107 8.57 17.37 -11.29
N ARG A 108 9.58 17.08 -10.45
CA ARG A 108 10.99 17.26 -10.79
C ARG A 108 11.73 15.93 -10.72
N PRO A 109 12.68 15.66 -11.64
CA PRO A 109 13.59 14.54 -11.52
C PRO A 109 14.34 14.55 -10.17
N GLY A 110 14.50 13.37 -9.58
CA GLY A 110 15.17 13.19 -8.29
C GLY A 110 14.28 13.29 -7.05
N MET A 111 12.98 13.63 -7.21
CA MET A 111 12.03 13.54 -6.10
C MET A 111 11.78 12.08 -5.70
N GLN A 112 11.63 11.84 -4.39
CA GLN A 112 11.20 10.55 -3.88
C GLN A 112 9.69 10.39 -4.08
N ALA A 113 9.28 9.25 -4.65
CA ALA A 113 7.90 8.96 -5.00
C ALA A 113 7.51 7.56 -4.52
N ARG A 114 6.21 7.36 -4.31
CA ARG A 114 5.60 6.05 -4.07
C ARG A 114 4.73 5.68 -5.27
N ALA A 115 4.83 4.43 -5.71
CA ALA A 115 4.01 3.89 -6.78
C ALA A 115 3.02 2.88 -6.21
N TYR A 116 1.74 3.07 -6.52
CA TYR A 116 0.66 2.13 -6.23
C TYR A 116 0.29 1.45 -7.54
N ILE A 117 0.82 0.24 -7.73
CA ILE A 117 0.59 -0.57 -8.93
C ILE A 117 -0.70 -1.35 -8.74
N ASP A 118 -1.63 -1.25 -9.69
CA ASP A 118 -2.83 -2.07 -9.72
C ASP A 118 -2.47 -3.48 -10.22
N ALA A 119 -2.19 -4.38 -9.28
CA ALA A 119 -1.80 -5.76 -9.53
C ALA A 119 -3.00 -6.74 -9.66
N GLY A 120 -4.22 -6.20 -9.62
CA GLY A 120 -5.45 -6.97 -9.73
C GLY A 120 -6.52 -6.53 -8.73
N ASN A 121 -7.75 -6.91 -9.04
CA ASN A 121 -8.90 -6.67 -8.19
C ASN A 121 -9.71 -7.97 -8.06
N ALA A 122 -10.26 -8.20 -6.87
CA ALA A 122 -11.21 -9.27 -6.61
C ALA A 122 -12.47 -8.66 -6.01
N GLU A 123 -13.61 -8.92 -6.64
CA GLU A 123 -14.93 -8.49 -6.18
C GLU A 123 -15.68 -9.66 -5.56
N ASN A 124 -16.56 -9.37 -4.60
CA ASN A 124 -17.40 -10.37 -3.92
C ASN A 124 -16.59 -11.51 -3.29
N VAL A 125 -15.47 -11.16 -2.64
CA VAL A 125 -14.61 -12.10 -1.92
C VAL A 125 -14.69 -11.90 -0.42
N LEU A 126 -14.43 -12.98 0.33
CA LEU A 126 -14.31 -12.92 1.78
C LEU A 126 -12.99 -12.22 2.13
N LEU A 127 -13.07 -11.15 2.92
CA LEU A 127 -11.90 -10.39 3.37
C LEU A 127 -11.65 -10.67 4.85
N ALA A 128 -10.38 -10.89 5.20
CA ALA A 128 -9.91 -10.85 6.57
C ALA A 128 -8.91 -9.69 6.75
N PRO A 129 -8.91 -8.98 7.89
CA PRO A 129 -7.85 -8.04 8.22
C PRO A 129 -6.49 -8.73 8.21
N VAL A 130 -5.46 -8.08 7.65
CA VAL A 130 -4.11 -8.68 7.58
C VAL A 130 -3.53 -8.94 8.96
N GLU A 131 -3.94 -8.18 9.97
CA GLU A 131 -3.49 -8.34 11.35
C GLU A 131 -4.00 -9.63 12.02
N ALA A 132 -5.06 -10.25 11.48
CA ALA A 132 -5.56 -11.53 11.97
C ALA A 132 -4.83 -12.75 11.39
N ILE A 133 -3.94 -12.52 10.41
CA ILE A 133 -3.27 -13.57 9.67
C ILE A 133 -1.87 -13.74 10.23
N PHE A 134 -1.53 -14.97 10.61
CA PHE A 134 -0.19 -15.32 11.04
C PHE A 134 0.30 -16.57 10.32
N GLU A 135 1.62 -16.73 10.28
CA GLU A 135 2.25 -17.91 9.71
C GLU A 135 2.79 -18.79 10.84
N GLU A 136 2.43 -20.07 10.81
CA GLU A 136 2.97 -21.09 11.70
C GLU A 136 3.39 -22.30 10.85
N ASP A 137 4.64 -22.75 11.02
CA ASP A 137 5.23 -23.86 10.26
C ASP A 137 5.15 -23.71 8.73
N GLY A 138 5.24 -22.48 8.21
CA GLY A 138 5.12 -22.21 6.76
C GLY A 138 3.68 -22.26 6.23
N THR A 139 2.69 -22.31 7.12
CA THR A 139 1.27 -22.28 6.75
C THR A 139 0.56 -21.07 7.33
N GLN A 140 -0.22 -20.39 6.48
CA GLN A 140 -1.03 -19.24 6.86
C GLN A 140 -2.26 -19.72 7.65
N LYS A 141 -2.46 -19.13 8.83
CA LYS A 141 -3.54 -19.46 9.75
C LYS A 141 -4.20 -18.19 10.27
N VAL A 142 -5.45 -18.34 10.71
CA VAL A 142 -6.24 -17.31 11.39
C VAL A 142 -6.86 -17.94 12.63
N GLU A 143 -6.90 -17.20 13.74
CA GLU A 143 -7.63 -17.62 14.93
C GLU A 143 -9.09 -17.17 14.83
N VAL A 144 -10.00 -18.15 14.88
CA VAL A 144 -11.45 -17.93 14.90
C VAL A 144 -11.96 -18.03 16.32
N LEU A 145 -12.76 -17.06 16.75
CA LEU A 145 -13.45 -17.04 18.03
C LEU A 145 -14.75 -17.83 17.92
N ASN A 146 -14.85 -18.92 18.67
CA ASN A 146 -16.06 -19.73 18.75
C ASN A 146 -17.09 -19.06 19.69
N PRO A 147 -18.39 -19.38 19.56
CA PRO A 147 -19.44 -18.85 20.43
C PRO A 147 -19.29 -19.17 21.92
N ASP A 148 -18.52 -20.21 22.26
CA ASP A 148 -18.20 -20.61 23.63
C ASP A 148 -17.04 -19.81 24.25
N GLY A 149 -16.48 -18.85 23.50
CA GLY A 149 -15.37 -18.00 23.93
C GLY A 149 -13.99 -18.63 23.74
N THR A 150 -13.91 -19.84 23.15
CA THR A 150 -12.63 -20.49 22.83
C THR A 150 -12.10 -20.05 21.47
N THR A 151 -10.78 -20.11 21.27
CA THR A 151 -10.16 -19.78 19.99
C THR A 151 -9.73 -21.06 19.26
N LYS A 152 -9.85 -21.05 17.93
CA LYS A 152 -9.41 -22.15 17.08
C LYS A 152 -8.57 -21.61 15.94
N ALA A 153 -7.32 -22.07 15.84
CA ALA A 153 -6.49 -21.82 14.67
C ALA A 153 -7.02 -22.61 13.46
N VAL A 154 -7.33 -21.89 12.39
CA VAL A 154 -7.82 -22.44 11.13
C VAL A 154 -6.83 -22.09 10.03
N THR A 155 -6.36 -23.11 9.30
CA THR A 155 -5.52 -22.90 8.12
C THR A 155 -6.34 -22.27 7.01
N VAL A 156 -5.83 -21.17 6.46
CA VAL A 156 -6.48 -20.42 5.39
C VAL A 156 -5.63 -20.46 4.12
N LYS A 157 -6.31 -20.35 2.97
CA LYS A 157 -5.65 -20.12 1.69
C LYS A 157 -5.93 -18.70 1.26
N LEU A 158 -4.89 -17.88 1.13
CA LEU A 158 -5.02 -16.49 0.74
C LEU A 158 -5.06 -16.31 -0.78
N GLY A 159 -5.70 -15.21 -1.20
CA GLY A 159 -5.72 -14.70 -2.55
C GLY A 159 -4.94 -13.40 -2.67
N LEU A 160 -5.54 -12.39 -3.30
CA LEU A 160 -4.99 -11.04 -3.34
C LEU A 160 -4.98 -10.43 -1.93
N MET A 161 -3.95 -9.64 -1.64
CA MET A 161 -3.80 -8.96 -0.37
C MET A 161 -3.35 -7.52 -0.62
N ASN A 162 -3.77 -6.61 0.24
CA ASN A 162 -3.27 -5.24 0.31
C ASN A 162 -2.79 -4.92 1.73
N ASP A 163 -2.52 -3.65 2.01
CA ASP A 163 -2.01 -3.15 3.29
C ASP A 163 -2.98 -3.32 4.47
N ARG A 164 -4.25 -3.64 4.23
CA ARG A 164 -5.28 -3.74 5.28
C ARG A 164 -6.03 -5.06 5.29
N PHE A 165 -6.23 -5.67 4.13
CA PHE A 165 -7.06 -6.87 3.98
C PHE A 165 -6.41 -7.90 3.07
N ALA A 166 -6.65 -9.18 3.39
CA ALA A 166 -6.37 -10.30 2.50
C ALA A 166 -7.67 -11.01 2.08
N GLU A 167 -7.70 -11.44 0.82
CA GLU A 167 -8.71 -12.32 0.27
C GLU A 167 -8.57 -13.73 0.86
N ILE A 168 -9.66 -14.29 1.37
CA ILE A 168 -9.74 -15.68 1.83
C ILE A 168 -10.37 -16.54 0.74
N LYS A 169 -9.58 -17.42 0.11
CA LYS A 169 -10.06 -18.38 -0.89
C LYS A 169 -10.68 -19.63 -0.28
N SER A 170 -10.20 -20.04 0.90
CA SER A 170 -10.75 -21.17 1.65
C SER A 170 -10.29 -21.13 3.11
N GLY A 171 -11.09 -21.72 3.99
CA GLY A 171 -10.76 -21.92 5.41
C GLY A 171 -11.71 -21.18 6.36
N LEU A 172 -12.31 -20.08 5.91
CA LEU A 172 -13.28 -19.30 6.69
C LEU A 172 -14.61 -19.16 5.95
N ASN A 173 -15.66 -18.88 6.70
CA ASN A 173 -16.97 -18.53 6.20
C ASN A 173 -17.32 -17.07 6.55
N GLU A 174 -18.25 -16.51 5.79
CA GLU A 174 -18.79 -15.19 6.12
C GLU A 174 -19.49 -15.23 7.48
N GLY A 175 -19.19 -14.23 8.33
CA GLY A 175 -19.70 -14.14 9.70
C GLY A 175 -18.80 -14.76 10.77
N ASP A 176 -17.73 -15.47 10.39
CA ASP A 176 -16.74 -15.95 11.36
C ASP A 176 -16.01 -14.78 12.02
N LEU A 177 -15.93 -14.79 13.36
CA LEU A 177 -15.21 -13.78 14.12
C LEU A 177 -13.73 -14.13 14.19
N VAL A 178 -12.88 -13.27 13.65
CA VAL A 178 -11.42 -13.45 13.63
C VAL A 178 -10.74 -12.54 14.63
N ILE A 179 -9.66 -13.03 15.25
CA ILE A 179 -8.90 -12.28 16.24
C ILE A 179 -7.81 -11.49 15.52
N THR A 180 -7.85 -10.16 15.61
CA THR A 180 -6.89 -9.24 14.97
C THR A 180 -5.77 -8.78 15.92
N GLY A 181 -5.77 -9.27 17.16
CA GLY A 181 -4.78 -8.96 18.20
C GLY A 181 -3.94 -10.18 18.54
N SER A 182 -2.88 -9.99 19.32
CA SER A 182 -2.05 -11.10 19.78
C SER A 182 -2.82 -11.94 20.81
N SER A 183 -3.04 -13.22 20.52
CA SER A 183 -3.49 -14.18 21.53
C SER A 183 -2.47 -14.38 22.66
N ALA A 184 -1.22 -13.93 22.48
CA ALA A 184 -0.19 -13.91 23.54
C ALA A 184 -0.37 -12.78 24.58
N ASP A 185 -1.22 -11.78 24.33
CA ASP A 185 -1.58 -10.76 25.33
C ASP A 185 -2.74 -11.19 26.24
N LEU A 186 -3.32 -12.37 26.01
CA LEU A 186 -4.28 -12.97 26.93
C LEU A 186 -3.53 -13.49 28.15
N LEU A 187 -3.57 -12.73 29.25
CA LEU A 187 -3.11 -13.22 30.54
C LEU A 187 -3.87 -14.53 30.86
N PRO A 188 -3.23 -15.55 31.50
CA PRO A 188 -3.88 -16.82 31.84
C PRO A 188 -5.18 -16.69 32.66
N SER A 189 -5.44 -15.52 33.25
CA SER A 189 -6.63 -15.18 34.02
C SER A 189 -7.75 -14.52 33.21
N GLN A 190 -7.55 -14.19 31.93
CA GLN A 190 -8.60 -13.60 31.08
C GLN A 190 -9.37 -14.69 30.35
N HIS A 191 -10.49 -15.11 30.95
CA HIS A 191 -11.59 -15.67 30.19
C HIS A 191 -12.33 -14.50 29.55
N ILE A 192 -12.58 -14.54 28.23
CA ILE A 192 -13.55 -13.63 27.60
C ILE A 192 -14.93 -14.06 28.09
N GLY A 193 -15.39 -13.43 29.17
CA GLY A 193 -16.74 -13.63 29.67
C GLY A 193 -17.73 -13.00 28.70
N ASN A 194 -18.64 -13.80 28.15
CA ASN A 194 -19.82 -13.32 27.44
C ASN A 194 -20.66 -12.43 28.37
N LYS A 195 -20.41 -11.12 28.38
CA LYS A 195 -21.32 -10.18 29.04
C LYS A 195 -21.51 -8.83 28.39
N ASP A 196 -21.03 -8.64 27.17
CA ASP A 196 -21.43 -7.49 26.35
C ASP A 196 -22.08 -8.00 25.05
N SER A 197 -23.36 -8.39 25.18
CA SER A 197 -24.23 -8.40 24.00
C SER A 197 -24.45 -6.95 23.58
N ILE A 198 -23.79 -6.51 22.51
CA ILE A 198 -24.07 -5.22 21.86
C ILE A 198 -25.40 -5.29 21.06
N ILE A 199 -25.99 -6.49 20.96
CA ILE A 199 -27.29 -6.68 20.32
C ILE A 199 -28.40 -6.46 21.37
N PRO A 200 -29.32 -5.51 21.18
CA PRO A 200 -30.45 -5.33 22.08
C PRO A 200 -31.37 -6.55 21.98
N SER A 201 -31.57 -7.25 23.10
CA SER A 201 -32.61 -8.28 23.25
C SER A 201 -33.96 -7.62 23.55
N LYS A 202 -35.03 -8.14 22.94
CA LYS A 202 -36.40 -7.60 22.95
C LYS A 202 -37.17 -7.76 24.28
N ASP A 203 -36.50 -8.04 25.39
CA ASP A 203 -37.16 -8.48 26.63
C ASP A 203 -37.37 -7.36 27.67
N ASP A 204 -37.12 -6.09 27.33
CA ASP A 204 -37.30 -4.95 28.26
C ASP A 204 -38.68 -4.25 28.17
N GLU A 205 -39.63 -4.82 27.43
CA GLU A 205 -41.03 -4.39 27.46
C GLU A 205 -41.86 -5.41 28.23
N ASP A 206 -41.83 -5.36 29.57
CA ASP A 206 -42.97 -5.71 30.44
C ASP A 206 -42.52 -5.68 31.91
N ASN A 207 -42.65 -4.53 32.57
CA ASN A 207 -43.08 -4.45 33.98
C ASN A 207 -43.37 -3.01 34.41
N ASP A 208 -44.49 -2.49 33.91
CA ASP A 208 -45.32 -1.55 34.67
C ASP A 208 -46.22 -2.35 35.62
N ASN A 209 -46.02 -2.23 36.94
CA ASN A 209 -47.09 -1.97 37.93
C ASN A 209 -46.63 -2.02 39.40
N ASP A 210 -46.77 -0.87 40.05
CA ASP A 210 -47.48 -0.60 41.31
C ASP A 210 -47.51 -1.67 42.44
N SER A 211 -46.98 -1.29 43.61
CA SER A 211 -47.72 -1.36 44.89
C SER A 211 -46.94 -0.66 46.02
N GLY A 212 -47.61 0.25 46.74
CA GLY A 212 -47.05 1.09 47.81
C GLY A 212 -47.19 0.58 49.26
N GLU A 213 -47.02 1.56 50.16
CA GLU A 213 -47.16 1.56 51.64
C GLU A 213 -46.05 0.86 52.45
N LYS A 214 -45.53 1.38 53.58
CA LYS A 214 -45.96 2.45 54.51
C LYS A 214 -44.78 2.87 55.43
N GLU A 215 -44.87 4.10 55.92
CA GLU A 215 -44.21 4.76 57.08
C GLU A 215 -44.08 3.88 58.37
N PRO A 216 -43.27 4.24 59.41
CA PRO A 216 -43.34 5.56 60.10
C PRO A 216 -42.03 6.15 60.69
N ALA A 217 -42.21 7.36 61.25
CA ALA A 217 -41.26 8.32 61.80
C ALA A 217 -40.72 8.05 63.22
N SER A 218 -39.54 8.62 63.50
CA SER A 218 -39.00 9.23 64.77
C SER A 218 -37.48 9.24 64.63
N ASP A 219 -36.68 10.28 64.89
CA ASP A 219 -36.75 11.47 65.75
C ASP A 219 -35.77 12.51 65.16
#